data_AF-A0A662W1D1-F1
#
_entry.id   AF-A0A662W1D1-F1
#
_cell.length_a   1.000
_cell.length_b   1.000
_cell.length_c   1.000
_cell.angle_alpha   90.00
_cell.angle_beta   90.00
_cell.angle_gamma   90.00
#
_symmetry.space_group_name_H-M   'P 1'
#
loop_
_entity.id
_entity.type
_entity.pdbx_description
1 polymer ?
#
loop_
_entity_poly.entity_id
_entity_poly.type
_entity_poly.pdbx_seq_one_letter_code
_entity_poly.pdbx_strand_id
1 'polypeptide(L)'
;MINRYIDPEKINLEEDCAEINEIYAGERVKGVSLRGFELVEKADSLEDGIDLVISSSLSDVEVAGFHIQVAGELSEEAVSALESLIGEVLNRIKGVEYRFRKEKVVLNLTDIDQKTSECMAKVLYDAFKKIPVVERVRVKIILDKGEFDKILEYAAKKHEERERLFQRKEEEVDKFYICTSCQYYLPGHGCIISPERPSPCGTTWTEAKAAEELEVVKYYSPAEKGEKIAESEYSGVNYAIEATTEGKISKVSLHSALKNPPSTGLYSELIIFYDPNKNGFGIVDRDFKGKTPLGLTFEEIEKIIVGQQVEGFVGASYAYLKSEKFLKDEGGWDRVYWVSPNVYEYIKSFLDREILERLKGD
;
A
#
# COMPACT_ATOMS: atom_id res chain seq x y z
N MET A 1 28.62 -8.25 12.90
CA MET A 1 27.56 -7.89 11.94
C MET A 1 26.26 -8.34 12.56
N ILE A 2 25.52 -7.42 13.15
CA ILE A 2 24.16 -7.69 13.64
C ILE A 2 23.34 -7.92 12.37
N ASN A 3 22.65 -9.05 12.24
CA ASN A 3 21.69 -9.24 11.15
C ASN A 3 20.58 -8.21 11.38
N ARG A 4 20.70 -7.06 10.72
CA ARG A 4 19.91 -5.85 10.91
C ARG A 4 18.57 -5.87 10.18
N TYR A 5 18.29 -6.91 9.41
CA TYR A 5 17.06 -7.07 8.64
C TYR A 5 16.40 -8.39 9.00
N ILE A 6 15.06 -8.40 9.09
CA ILE A 6 14.30 -9.65 9.17
C ILE A 6 14.41 -10.32 7.82
N ASP A 7 15.40 -11.21 7.70
CA ASP A 7 15.57 -12.04 6.53
C ASP A 7 14.62 -13.23 6.61
N PRO A 8 13.55 -13.27 5.79
CA PRO A 8 12.60 -14.35 5.83
C PRO A 8 13.22 -15.69 5.42
N GLU A 9 14.30 -15.69 4.63
CA GLU A 9 15.05 -16.93 4.32
C GLU A 9 15.79 -17.48 5.53
N LYS A 10 16.03 -16.63 6.54
CA LYS A 10 16.59 -17.04 7.83
C LYS A 10 15.52 -17.44 8.85
N ILE A 11 14.22 -17.38 8.49
CA ILE A 11 13.13 -17.91 9.33
C ILE A 11 13.28 -19.42 9.37
N ASN A 12 13.60 -19.92 10.57
CA ASN A 12 13.73 -21.34 10.81
C ASN A 12 12.32 -21.93 10.90
N LEU A 13 11.76 -22.25 9.74
CA LEU A 13 10.57 -23.08 9.69
C LEU A 13 10.97 -24.49 10.11
N GLU A 14 10.15 -25.13 10.93
CA GLU A 14 10.25 -26.58 11.06
C GLU A 14 10.20 -27.17 9.65
N GLU A 15 11.26 -27.90 9.29
CA GLU A 15 11.52 -28.39 7.93
C GLU A 15 10.25 -29.08 7.36
N ASP A 16 9.85 -28.69 6.14
CA ASP A 16 8.80 -29.26 5.26
C ASP A 16 7.41 -28.60 5.13
N CYS A 17 7.11 -27.44 5.75
CA CYS A 17 5.77 -26.82 5.53
C CYS A 17 5.60 -26.16 4.14
N ALA A 18 6.57 -25.37 3.69
CA ALA A 18 6.62 -24.78 2.35
C ALA A 18 8.06 -24.41 1.93
N GLU A 19 8.29 -24.26 0.63
CA GLU A 19 9.55 -23.73 0.10
C GLU A 19 9.55 -22.20 0.22
N ILE A 20 10.54 -21.63 0.93
CA ILE A 20 10.68 -20.18 1.12
C ILE A 20 11.98 -19.67 0.51
N ASN A 21 11.88 -18.67 -0.36
CA ASN A 21 13.03 -18.05 -0.99
C ASN A 21 12.67 -16.68 -1.60
N GLU A 22 13.65 -15.78 -1.69
CA GLU A 22 13.54 -14.48 -2.38
C GLU A 22 13.06 -14.61 -3.83
N ILE A 23 13.39 -15.70 -4.53
CA ILE A 23 12.95 -15.90 -5.93
C ILE A 23 11.42 -15.91 -6.09
N TYR A 24 10.68 -16.22 -5.01
CA TYR A 24 9.22 -16.29 -5.02
C TYR A 24 8.55 -14.93 -4.79
N ALA A 25 9.28 -13.91 -4.32
CA ALA A 25 8.69 -12.59 -3.98
C ALA A 25 7.93 -11.92 -5.14
N GLY A 26 8.25 -12.28 -6.38
CA GLY A 26 7.59 -11.83 -7.60
C GLY A 26 6.75 -12.90 -8.32
N GLU A 27 6.41 -14.01 -7.66
CA GLU A 27 5.66 -15.10 -8.28
C GLU A 27 4.21 -14.68 -8.61
N ARG A 28 3.78 -14.95 -9.84
CA ARG A 28 2.37 -14.81 -10.24
C ARG A 28 1.68 -16.15 -10.06
N VAL A 29 0.81 -16.23 -9.06
CA VAL A 29 0.18 -17.50 -8.64
C VAL A 29 -1.19 -17.66 -9.28
N LYS A 30 -1.49 -18.89 -9.73
CA LYS A 30 -2.82 -19.29 -10.22
C LYS A 30 -3.40 -20.33 -9.28
N GLY A 31 -4.68 -20.21 -8.98
CA GLY A 31 -5.39 -21.14 -8.11
C GLY A 31 -6.55 -20.42 -7.42
N VAL A 32 -6.59 -20.48 -6.10
CA VAL A 32 -7.57 -19.81 -5.26
C VAL A 32 -7.22 -18.33 -5.13
N SER A 33 -8.22 -17.45 -5.18
CA SER A 33 -8.05 -16.01 -4.96
C SER A 33 -8.98 -15.56 -3.85
N LEU A 34 -8.41 -14.99 -2.80
CA LEU A 34 -9.12 -14.61 -1.57
C LEU A 34 -9.07 -13.10 -1.40
N ARG A 35 -10.22 -12.51 -1.04
CA ARG A 35 -10.28 -11.11 -0.58
C ARG A 35 -9.76 -11.05 0.84
N GLY A 36 -8.85 -10.13 1.12
CA GLY A 36 -8.19 -10.06 2.41
C GLY A 36 -8.20 -8.71 3.07
N PHE A 37 -7.69 -8.69 4.30
CA PHE A 37 -7.17 -7.49 4.94
C PHE A 37 -5.92 -7.81 5.74
N GLU A 38 -5.14 -6.79 6.06
CA GLU A 38 -4.09 -6.83 7.08
C GLU A 38 -4.37 -5.84 8.20
N LEU A 39 -3.99 -6.19 9.42
CA LEU A 39 -3.99 -5.31 10.57
C LEU A 39 -2.93 -5.79 11.56
N VAL A 40 -1.98 -4.92 11.91
CA VAL A 40 -1.14 -5.14 13.09
C VAL A 40 -1.57 -4.15 14.16
N GLU A 41 -1.79 -4.60 15.40
CA GLU A 41 -2.12 -3.70 16.50
C GLU A 41 -1.32 -4.01 17.77
N LYS A 42 -1.20 -2.98 18.60
CA LYS A 42 -0.57 -3.11 19.91
C LYS A 42 -1.56 -3.74 20.89
N ALA A 43 -1.06 -4.64 21.73
CA ALA A 43 -1.78 -5.09 22.92
C ALA A 43 -0.92 -4.83 24.17
N ASP A 44 -1.57 -4.44 25.27
CA ASP A 44 -0.88 -4.20 26.54
C ASP A 44 -0.35 -5.50 27.15
N SER A 45 -1.09 -6.60 26.96
CA SER A 45 -0.72 -7.93 27.40
C SER A 45 -1.34 -8.97 26.48
N LEU A 46 -0.52 -9.90 25.98
CA LEU A 46 -0.97 -11.10 25.27
C LEU A 46 -0.01 -12.27 25.57
N GLU A 47 -0.51 -13.49 25.40
CA GLU A 47 0.35 -14.66 25.32
C GLU A 47 0.73 -14.91 23.86
N ASP A 48 1.97 -15.37 23.66
CA ASP A 48 2.44 -15.81 22.34
C ASP A 48 1.50 -16.90 21.79
N GLY A 49 1.14 -16.80 20.51
CA GLY A 49 0.27 -17.81 19.92
C GLY A 49 0.00 -17.65 18.42
N ILE A 50 -0.58 -18.71 17.87
CA ILE A 50 -1.11 -18.75 16.51
C ILE A 50 -2.56 -19.21 16.61
N ASP A 51 -3.46 -18.42 16.03
CA ASP A 51 -4.89 -18.71 15.95
C ASP A 51 -5.30 -18.84 14.48
N LEU A 52 -5.75 -20.03 14.07
CA LEU A 52 -6.37 -20.24 12.76
C LEU A 52 -7.89 -20.25 12.94
N VAL A 53 -8.55 -19.20 12.48
CA VAL A 53 -10.02 -19.10 12.51
C VAL A 53 -10.56 -19.54 11.17
N ILE A 54 -10.88 -20.83 11.08
CA ILE A 54 -11.34 -21.45 9.84
C ILE A 54 -12.86 -21.62 9.90
N SER A 55 -13.54 -21.41 8.78
CA SER A 55 -14.94 -21.83 8.62
C SER A 55 -15.06 -23.36 8.79
N SER A 56 -16.28 -23.91 8.81
CA SER A 56 -16.45 -25.37 8.91
C SER A 56 -15.78 -26.18 7.78
N SER A 57 -15.40 -25.55 6.67
CA SER A 57 -14.64 -26.18 5.57
C SER A 57 -13.68 -25.19 4.88
N LEU A 58 -12.51 -25.68 4.45
CA LEU A 58 -11.56 -24.90 3.64
C LEU A 58 -11.95 -24.83 2.16
N SER A 59 -12.83 -25.74 1.69
CA SER A 59 -13.28 -25.79 0.29
C SER A 59 -14.03 -24.56 -0.20
N ASP A 60 -14.61 -23.79 0.73
CA ASP A 60 -15.51 -22.66 0.46
C ASP A 60 -14.93 -21.33 0.99
N VAL A 61 -13.62 -21.27 1.23
CA VAL A 61 -12.96 -20.05 1.71
C VAL A 61 -12.87 -19.03 0.57
N GLU A 62 -13.44 -17.85 0.83
CA GLU A 62 -13.41 -16.70 -0.10
C GLU A 62 -12.57 -15.53 0.44
N VAL A 63 -12.09 -15.64 1.69
CA VAL A 63 -11.47 -14.54 2.42
C VAL A 63 -10.22 -14.95 3.21
N ALA A 64 -9.32 -14.01 3.43
CA ALA A 64 -8.13 -14.18 4.28
C ALA A 64 -7.79 -12.89 5.05
N GLY A 65 -8.12 -12.84 6.34
CA GLY A 65 -7.75 -11.75 7.24
C GLY A 65 -6.44 -12.05 7.97
N PHE A 66 -5.51 -11.11 7.98
CA PHE A 66 -4.26 -11.20 8.73
C PHE A 66 -4.30 -10.20 9.89
N HIS A 67 -4.63 -10.69 11.08
CA HIS A 67 -4.70 -9.87 12.29
C HIS A 67 -3.59 -10.27 13.25
N ILE A 68 -2.61 -9.39 13.44
CA ILE A 68 -1.43 -9.66 14.26
C ILE A 68 -1.41 -8.71 15.44
N GLN A 69 -1.31 -9.25 16.64
CA GLN A 69 -1.21 -8.48 17.86
C GLN A 69 0.22 -8.57 18.40
N VAL A 70 0.81 -7.44 18.74
CA VAL A 70 2.17 -7.35 19.29
C VAL A 70 2.18 -6.63 20.63
N ALA A 71 2.99 -7.11 21.57
CA ALA A 71 3.35 -6.39 22.79
C ALA A 71 4.85 -6.15 22.84
N GLY A 72 5.21 -5.02 23.42
CA GLY A 72 6.59 -4.55 23.54
C GLY A 72 6.62 -3.02 23.57
N GLU A 73 7.83 -2.48 23.68
CA GLU A 73 8.08 -1.03 23.71
C GLU A 73 8.03 -0.46 22.28
N LEU A 74 6.84 -0.49 21.68
CA LEU A 74 6.56 -0.01 20.33
C LEU A 74 5.64 1.22 20.37
N SER A 75 5.94 2.22 19.53
CA SER A 75 5.02 3.31 19.24
C SER A 75 3.90 2.84 18.29
N GLU A 76 2.78 3.56 18.23
CA GLU A 76 1.72 3.25 17.25
C GLU A 76 2.21 3.43 15.80
N GLU A 77 3.15 4.34 15.54
CA GLU A 77 3.80 4.51 14.22
C GLU A 77 4.57 3.23 13.84
N ALA A 78 5.35 2.68 14.79
CA ALA A 78 6.09 1.45 14.61
C ALA A 78 5.16 0.26 14.33
N VAL A 79 4.08 0.12 15.09
CA VAL A 79 3.09 -0.95 14.93
C VAL A 79 2.43 -0.88 13.55
N SER A 80 2.02 0.30 13.08
CA SER A 80 1.46 0.47 11.74
C SER A 80 2.43 0.04 10.65
N ALA A 81 3.72 0.36 10.80
CA ALA A 81 4.74 -0.01 9.83
C ALA A 81 4.98 -1.52 9.73
N LEU A 82 4.71 -2.29 10.78
CA LEU A 82 4.88 -3.74 10.78
C LEU A 82 3.92 -4.45 9.80
N GLU A 83 2.82 -3.83 9.37
CA GLU A 83 1.92 -4.40 8.35
C GLU A 83 2.66 -4.69 7.04
N SER A 84 3.65 -3.86 6.69
CA SER A 84 4.50 -4.06 5.51
C SER A 84 5.26 -5.40 5.52
N LEU A 85 5.46 -6.00 6.70
CA LEU A 85 6.13 -7.29 6.85
C LEU A 85 5.26 -8.47 6.40
N ILE A 86 3.93 -8.35 6.46
CA ILE A 86 3.00 -9.44 6.14
C ILE A 86 3.17 -9.85 4.68
N GLY A 87 2.94 -8.91 3.76
CA GLY A 87 3.11 -9.15 2.33
C GLY A 87 4.56 -9.47 1.93
N GLU A 88 5.54 -8.84 2.58
CA GLU A 88 6.97 -9.09 2.33
C GLU A 88 7.36 -10.55 2.61
N VAL A 89 6.87 -11.10 3.72
CA VAL A 89 7.21 -12.45 4.14
C VAL A 89 6.38 -13.48 3.38
N LEU A 90 5.07 -13.26 3.23
CA LEU A 90 4.19 -14.22 2.56
C LEU A 90 4.51 -14.40 1.08
N ASN A 91 4.90 -13.33 0.38
CA ASN A 91 5.29 -13.43 -1.04
C ASN A 91 6.54 -14.30 -1.27
N ARG A 92 7.34 -14.61 -0.23
CA ARG A 92 8.52 -15.48 -0.38
C ARG A 92 8.19 -16.95 -0.24
N ILE A 93 6.94 -17.29 0.11
CA ILE A 93 6.44 -18.65 0.15
C ILE A 93 6.04 -19.04 -1.28
N LYS A 94 6.62 -20.11 -1.81
CA LYS A 94 6.26 -20.64 -3.12
C LYS A 94 4.76 -20.91 -3.22
N GLY A 95 4.16 -20.46 -4.31
CA GLY A 95 2.74 -20.65 -4.56
C GLY A 95 1.83 -19.75 -3.73
N VAL A 96 2.38 -18.70 -3.10
CA VAL A 96 1.65 -17.61 -2.44
C VAL A 96 1.94 -16.30 -3.15
N GLU A 97 0.89 -15.53 -3.44
CA GLU A 97 1.03 -14.19 -3.97
C GLU A 97 0.09 -13.23 -3.21
N TYR A 98 0.71 -12.32 -2.48
CA TYR A 98 0.08 -11.27 -1.70
C TYR A 98 0.13 -9.94 -2.45
N ARG A 99 -1.04 -9.37 -2.75
CA ARG A 99 -1.18 -8.10 -3.47
C ARG A 99 -1.97 -7.09 -2.66
N PHE A 100 -1.80 -5.82 -3.01
CA PHE A 100 -2.43 -4.69 -2.32
C PHE A 100 -2.09 -4.68 -0.82
N ARG A 101 -2.80 -3.87 -0.03
CA ARG A 101 -2.56 -3.66 1.40
C ARG A 101 -3.83 -3.21 2.11
N LYS A 102 -3.78 -3.10 3.44
CA LYS A 102 -4.89 -2.71 4.32
C LYS A 102 -6.17 -3.53 4.03
N GLU A 103 -7.32 -2.92 3.78
CA GLU A 103 -8.60 -3.61 3.52
C GLU A 103 -8.72 -4.20 2.10
N LYS A 104 -7.73 -3.94 1.25
CA LYS A 104 -7.77 -4.26 -0.18
C LYS A 104 -6.90 -5.43 -0.56
N VAL A 105 -6.31 -6.11 0.43
CA VAL A 105 -5.44 -7.27 0.23
C VAL A 105 -6.12 -8.29 -0.67
N VAL A 106 -5.34 -8.86 -1.58
CA VAL A 106 -5.74 -10.03 -2.37
C VAL A 106 -4.65 -11.07 -2.21
N LEU A 107 -5.04 -12.25 -1.74
CA LEU A 107 -4.16 -13.39 -1.58
C LEU A 107 -4.49 -14.44 -2.64
N ASN A 108 -3.56 -14.68 -3.55
CA ASN A 108 -3.65 -15.81 -4.47
C ASN A 108 -2.80 -16.97 -3.93
N LEU A 109 -3.34 -18.17 -4.01
CA LEU A 109 -2.70 -19.40 -3.54
C LEU A 109 -2.82 -20.47 -4.62
N THR A 110 -1.80 -21.32 -4.74
CA THR A 110 -1.89 -22.51 -5.61
C THR A 110 -2.99 -23.45 -5.11
N ASP A 111 -3.02 -23.65 -3.79
CA ASP A 111 -4.05 -24.39 -3.07
C ASP A 111 -4.20 -23.81 -1.65
N ILE A 112 -5.36 -24.02 -1.03
CA ILE A 112 -5.58 -23.66 0.38
C ILE A 112 -6.03 -24.90 1.17
N ASP A 113 -5.14 -25.36 2.04
CA ASP A 113 -5.38 -26.43 2.98
C ASP A 113 -4.90 -26.03 4.39
N GLN A 114 -5.10 -26.95 5.34
CA GLN A 114 -4.70 -26.71 6.73
C GLN A 114 -3.18 -26.49 6.84
N LYS A 115 -2.39 -27.29 6.11
CA LYS A 115 -0.92 -27.20 6.14
C LYS A 115 -0.42 -25.85 5.64
N THR A 116 -0.98 -25.35 4.54
CA THR A 116 -0.65 -24.04 3.95
C THR A 116 -1.00 -22.91 4.91
N SER A 117 -2.18 -22.99 5.54
CA SER A 117 -2.65 -22.01 6.52
C SER A 117 -1.77 -21.98 7.78
N GLU A 118 -1.42 -23.14 8.32
CA GLU A 118 -0.49 -23.29 9.45
C GLU A 118 0.90 -22.76 9.11
N CYS A 119 1.40 -23.05 7.90
CA CYS A 119 2.70 -22.58 7.43
C CYS A 119 2.74 -21.05 7.33
N MET A 120 1.75 -20.41 6.69
CA MET A 120 1.65 -18.94 6.64
C MET A 120 1.63 -18.33 8.04
N ALA A 121 0.85 -18.90 8.97
CA ALA A 121 0.77 -18.37 10.32
C ALA A 121 2.08 -18.52 11.10
N LYS A 122 2.77 -19.66 10.95
CA LYS A 122 4.08 -19.90 11.58
C LYS A 122 5.16 -18.97 11.05
N VAL A 123 5.19 -18.79 9.73
CA VAL A 123 6.09 -17.87 9.04
C VAL A 123 5.91 -16.44 9.55
N LEU A 124 4.66 -15.96 9.63
CA LEU A 124 4.34 -14.64 10.18
C LEU A 124 4.74 -14.55 11.65
N TYR A 125 4.39 -15.55 12.47
CA TYR A 125 4.72 -15.57 13.89
C TYR A 125 6.23 -15.44 14.11
N ASP A 126 7.03 -16.24 13.41
CA ASP A 126 8.49 -16.20 13.54
C ASP A 126 9.08 -14.89 13.01
N ALA A 127 8.56 -14.35 11.91
CA ALA A 127 9.00 -13.07 11.36
C ALA A 127 8.80 -11.94 12.39
N PHE A 128 7.60 -11.85 12.96
CA PHE A 128 7.28 -10.82 13.95
C PHE A 128 8.02 -11.05 15.28
N LYS A 129 8.15 -12.30 15.73
CA LYS A 129 8.88 -12.64 16.97
C LYS A 129 10.37 -12.30 16.92
N LYS A 130 10.95 -12.23 15.73
CA LYS A 130 12.35 -11.84 15.52
C LYS A 130 12.59 -10.34 15.62
N ILE A 131 11.55 -9.51 15.57
CA ILE A 131 11.69 -8.07 15.76
C ILE A 131 12.17 -7.83 17.20
N PRO A 132 13.35 -7.23 17.42
CA PRO A 132 13.93 -7.13 18.75
C PRO A 132 13.06 -6.41 19.80
N VAL A 133 12.23 -5.46 19.35
CA VAL A 133 11.32 -4.68 20.20
C VAL A 133 9.97 -5.37 20.45
N VAL A 134 9.68 -6.49 19.78
CA VAL A 134 8.48 -7.30 20.00
C VAL A 134 8.76 -8.35 21.07
N GLU A 135 8.12 -8.22 22.23
CA GLU A 135 8.24 -9.16 23.33
C GLU A 135 7.28 -10.34 23.19
N ARG A 136 6.05 -10.09 22.74
CA ARG A 136 5.01 -11.11 22.52
C ARG A 136 4.29 -10.87 21.20
N VAL A 137 3.91 -11.95 20.53
CA VAL A 137 3.14 -11.89 19.28
C VAL A 137 2.05 -12.94 19.25
N ARG A 138 0.87 -12.54 18.79
CA ARG A 138 -0.22 -13.45 18.45
C ARG A 138 -0.64 -13.22 17.01
N VAL A 139 -0.53 -14.25 16.19
CA VAL A 139 -0.92 -14.20 14.78
C VAL A 139 -2.27 -14.89 14.64
N LYS A 140 -3.26 -14.15 14.12
CA LYS A 140 -4.58 -14.68 13.80
C LYS A 140 -4.80 -14.64 12.30
N ILE A 141 -4.87 -15.81 11.66
CA ILE A 141 -5.31 -15.92 10.26
C ILE A 141 -6.80 -16.25 10.26
N ILE A 142 -7.59 -15.43 9.58
CA ILE A 142 -9.05 -15.48 9.57
C ILE A 142 -9.53 -15.91 8.19
N LEU A 143 -9.99 -17.16 8.10
CA LEU A 143 -10.58 -17.79 6.92
C LEU A 143 -12.10 -18.02 7.10
N ASP A 144 -12.67 -17.58 8.22
CA ASP A 144 -14.12 -17.54 8.45
C ASP A 144 -14.71 -16.19 8.03
N LYS A 145 -15.75 -16.20 7.19
CA LYS A 145 -16.38 -14.98 6.64
C LYS A 145 -17.04 -14.11 7.71
N GLY A 146 -17.68 -14.74 8.71
CA GLY A 146 -18.38 -14.02 9.77
C GLY A 146 -17.44 -13.29 10.70
N GLU A 147 -16.29 -13.90 11.03
CA GLU A 147 -15.22 -13.23 11.78
C GLU A 147 -14.50 -12.19 10.92
N PHE A 148 -14.25 -12.51 9.64
CA PHE A 148 -13.59 -11.61 8.70
C PHE A 148 -14.32 -10.25 8.58
N ASP A 149 -15.63 -10.24 8.36
CA ASP A 149 -16.38 -9.00 8.15
C ASP A 149 -16.37 -8.10 9.41
N LYS A 150 -16.37 -8.70 10.62
CA LYS A 150 -16.27 -7.94 11.87
C LYS A 150 -14.91 -7.27 12.04
N ILE A 151 -13.83 -8.03 11.82
CA ILE A 151 -12.47 -7.50 12.01
C ILE A 151 -12.10 -6.55 10.88
N LEU A 152 -12.59 -6.77 9.65
CA LEU A 152 -12.40 -5.84 8.53
C LEU A 152 -12.95 -4.44 8.86
N GLU A 153 -14.16 -4.35 9.42
CA GLU A 153 -14.74 -3.06 9.81
C GLU A 153 -13.90 -2.37 10.90
N TYR A 154 -13.36 -3.15 11.84
CA TYR A 154 -12.46 -2.65 12.87
C TYR A 154 -11.12 -2.16 12.29
N ALA A 155 -10.51 -2.94 11.39
CA ALA A 155 -9.27 -2.58 10.70
C ALA A 155 -9.42 -1.26 9.94
N ALA A 156 -10.51 -1.09 9.20
CA ALA A 156 -10.81 0.15 8.48
C ALA A 156 -10.84 1.38 9.39
N LYS A 157 -11.49 1.26 10.55
CA LYS A 157 -11.53 2.34 11.56
C LYS A 157 -10.14 2.62 12.13
N LYS A 158 -9.33 1.58 12.36
CA LYS A 158 -7.98 1.72 12.91
C LYS A 158 -7.03 2.40 11.92
N HIS A 159 -7.08 2.04 10.64
CA HIS A 159 -6.28 2.70 9.61
C HIS A 159 -6.72 4.16 9.39
N GLU A 160 -8.03 4.45 9.39
CA GLU A 160 -8.49 5.84 9.33
C GLU A 160 -8.02 6.67 10.53
N GLU A 161 -8.06 6.10 11.74
CA GLU A 161 -7.52 6.74 12.94
C GLU A 161 -6.04 7.07 12.78
N ARG A 162 -5.22 6.09 12.34
CA ARG A 162 -3.77 6.26 12.12
C ARG A 162 -3.47 7.32 11.07
N GLU A 163 -4.19 7.32 9.95
CA GLU A 163 -4.04 8.33 8.89
C GLU A 163 -4.26 9.74 9.43
N ARG A 164 -5.23 9.92 10.35
CA ARG A 164 -5.49 11.21 11.00
C ARG A 164 -4.43 11.56 12.05
N LEU A 165 -4.02 10.59 12.87
CA LEU A 165 -3.06 10.81 13.96
C LEU A 165 -1.66 11.15 13.46
N PHE A 166 -1.26 10.58 12.32
CA PHE A 166 0.11 10.71 11.80
C PHE A 166 0.23 11.70 10.64
N GLN A 167 -0.79 12.53 10.43
CA GLN A 167 -0.74 13.58 9.42
C GLN A 167 0.37 14.58 9.78
N ARG A 168 1.23 14.86 8.80
CA ARG A 168 2.30 15.87 8.87
C ARG A 168 2.30 16.67 7.58
N LYS A 169 2.86 17.88 7.61
CA LYS A 169 3.07 18.68 6.40
C LYS A 169 4.43 18.39 5.78
N GLU A 170 4.53 18.53 4.47
CA GLU A 170 5.81 18.38 3.77
C GLU A 170 6.86 19.39 4.24
N GLU A 171 6.45 20.57 4.71
CA GLU A 171 7.33 21.61 5.23
C GLU A 171 7.94 21.26 6.60
N GLU A 172 7.37 20.30 7.33
CA GLU A 172 7.82 19.89 8.68
C GLU A 172 8.88 18.78 8.64
N VAL A 173 9.22 18.28 7.46
CA VAL A 173 10.16 17.18 7.27
C VAL A 173 11.25 17.53 6.26
N ASP A 174 12.44 16.98 6.47
CA ASP A 174 13.61 17.22 5.61
C ASP A 174 13.80 16.12 4.56
N LYS A 175 13.18 14.95 4.76
CA LYS A 175 13.26 13.79 3.87
C LYS A 175 11.90 13.21 3.52
N PHE A 176 11.80 12.71 2.30
CA PHE A 176 10.74 11.83 1.81
C PHE A 176 11.25 10.40 1.73
N TYR A 177 10.41 9.48 1.26
CA TYR A 177 10.78 8.08 1.10
C TYR A 177 10.51 7.60 -0.31
N ILE A 178 11.40 6.77 -0.84
CA ILE A 178 11.20 6.05 -2.10
C ILE A 178 10.83 4.61 -1.75
N CYS A 179 9.77 4.11 -2.39
CA CYS A 179 9.35 2.72 -2.30
C CYS A 179 9.65 1.98 -3.61
N THR A 180 10.35 0.86 -3.53
CA THR A 180 10.74 0.01 -4.65
C THR A 180 10.05 -1.37 -4.63
N SER A 181 9.02 -1.56 -3.79
CA SER A 181 8.38 -2.89 -3.65
C SER A 181 7.76 -3.43 -4.94
N CYS A 182 7.41 -2.56 -5.89
CA CYS A 182 6.90 -2.97 -7.20
C CYS A 182 8.00 -3.31 -8.22
N GLN A 183 9.30 -3.13 -7.90
CA GLN A 183 10.41 -3.37 -8.84
C GLN A 183 10.56 -4.85 -9.23
N TYR A 184 10.04 -5.79 -8.43
CA TYR A 184 9.94 -7.21 -8.83
C TYR A 184 9.24 -7.39 -10.18
N TYR A 185 8.29 -6.49 -10.50
CA TYR A 185 7.48 -6.55 -11.72
C TYR A 185 7.73 -5.38 -12.68
N LEU A 186 8.15 -4.23 -12.14
CA LEU A 186 8.38 -2.99 -12.88
C LEU A 186 9.83 -2.51 -12.68
N PRO A 187 10.81 -3.11 -13.37
CA PRO A 187 12.21 -2.72 -13.23
C PRO A 187 12.41 -1.22 -13.51
N GLY A 188 13.03 -0.51 -12.59
CA GLY A 188 13.27 0.94 -12.69
C GLY A 188 12.06 1.83 -12.38
N HIS A 189 11.05 1.31 -11.67
CA HIS A 189 10.00 2.12 -11.04
C HIS A 189 10.39 2.50 -9.60
N GLY A 190 9.92 3.65 -9.12
CA GLY A 190 9.93 4.00 -7.70
C GLY A 190 8.79 4.96 -7.36
N CYS A 191 8.09 4.69 -6.26
CA CYS A 191 7.10 5.62 -5.72
C CYS A 191 7.77 6.57 -4.74
N ILE A 192 7.60 7.88 -4.91
CA ILE A 192 7.98 8.86 -3.88
C ILE A 192 6.79 9.06 -2.94
N ILE A 193 7.04 9.00 -1.64
CA ILE A 193 6.08 9.10 -0.56
C ILE A 193 6.46 10.32 0.29
N SER A 194 5.56 11.29 0.36
CA SER A 194 5.67 12.47 1.22
C SER A 194 4.53 12.48 2.25
N PRO A 195 4.63 13.30 3.32
CA PRO A 195 3.54 13.41 4.29
C PRO A 195 2.18 13.76 3.70
N GLU A 196 2.16 14.54 2.62
CA GLU A 196 0.94 15.01 1.96
C GLU A 196 0.68 14.29 0.62
N ARG A 197 1.49 13.31 0.26
CA ARG A 197 1.28 12.39 -0.88
C ARG A 197 1.67 10.95 -0.49
N PRO A 198 0.71 10.18 0.01
CA PRO A 198 0.87 8.74 0.18
C PRO A 198 1.16 8.05 -1.15
N SER A 199 1.74 6.85 -1.10
CA SER A 199 1.94 6.03 -2.30
C SER A 199 0.59 5.70 -2.97
N PRO A 200 0.58 5.35 -4.26
CA PRO A 200 -0.65 4.96 -4.94
C PRO A 200 -1.39 3.79 -4.27
N CYS A 201 -0.67 2.88 -3.61
CA CYS A 201 -1.24 1.76 -2.85
C CYS A 201 -1.58 2.08 -1.38
N GLY A 202 -1.49 3.35 -0.99
CA GLY A 202 -1.92 3.84 0.32
C GLY A 202 -0.86 3.76 1.43
N THR A 203 0.43 3.65 1.10
CA THR A 203 1.50 3.77 2.11
C THR A 203 1.64 5.24 2.48
N THR A 204 1.54 5.54 3.76
CA THR A 204 1.83 6.87 4.30
C THR A 204 3.33 7.07 4.51
N TRP A 205 3.75 8.34 4.61
CA TRP A 205 5.13 8.67 4.93
C TRP A 205 5.58 8.11 6.28
N THR A 206 4.70 8.13 7.28
CA THR A 206 4.99 7.64 8.64
C THR A 206 5.21 6.14 8.65
N GLU A 207 4.43 5.36 7.90
CA GLU A 207 4.65 3.93 7.73
C GLU A 207 5.98 3.64 7.03
N ALA A 208 6.29 4.35 5.94
CA ALA A 208 7.56 4.17 5.22
C ALA A 208 8.77 4.52 6.10
N LYS A 209 8.69 5.62 6.86
CA LYS A 209 9.71 6.03 7.83
C LYS A 209 9.92 4.97 8.89
N ALA A 210 8.87 4.59 9.60
CA ALA A 210 8.99 3.65 10.71
C ALA A 210 9.43 2.25 10.21
N ALA A 211 8.99 1.82 9.03
CA ALA A 211 9.42 0.55 8.44
C ALA A 211 10.92 0.55 8.08
N GLU A 212 11.45 1.68 7.61
CA GLU A 212 12.87 1.87 7.34
C GLU A 212 13.69 1.92 8.64
N GLU A 213 13.24 2.70 9.64
CA GLU A 213 13.92 2.82 10.94
C GLU A 213 13.95 1.50 11.73
N LEU A 214 12.91 0.69 11.60
CA LEU A 214 12.84 -0.66 12.19
C LEU A 214 13.53 -1.74 11.35
N GLU A 215 13.96 -1.41 10.13
CA GLU A 215 14.59 -2.31 9.18
C GLU A 215 13.76 -3.60 8.91
N VAL A 216 12.42 -3.48 8.92
CA VAL A 216 11.51 -4.64 8.73
C VAL A 216 11.37 -5.05 7.27
N VAL A 217 11.61 -4.12 6.35
CA VAL A 217 11.58 -4.34 4.89
C VAL A 217 12.73 -3.58 4.22
N LYS A 218 13.13 -4.00 3.01
CA LYS A 218 14.29 -3.41 2.29
C LYS A 218 13.93 -2.39 1.21
N TYR A 219 12.65 -2.29 0.88
CA TYR A 219 12.21 -1.53 -0.30
C TYR A 219 11.85 -0.08 0.01
N TYR A 220 12.03 0.40 1.24
CA TYR A 220 11.95 1.83 1.58
C TYR A 220 13.34 2.42 1.73
N SER A 221 13.60 3.55 1.09
CA SER A 221 14.84 4.30 1.24
C SER A 221 14.57 5.79 1.43
N PRO A 222 15.35 6.50 2.26
CA PRO A 222 15.18 7.94 2.46
C PRO A 222 15.63 8.72 1.22
N ALA A 223 14.91 9.81 0.92
CA ALA A 223 15.25 10.78 -0.10
C ALA A 223 15.25 12.18 0.53
N GLU A 224 16.44 12.72 0.78
CA GLU A 224 16.59 14.10 1.27
C GLU A 224 15.95 15.08 0.29
N LYS A 225 15.19 16.05 0.78
CA LYS A 225 14.49 17.01 -0.10
C LYS A 225 15.48 17.85 -0.91
N GLY A 226 16.53 18.38 -0.26
CA GLY A 226 17.43 19.33 -0.90
C GLY A 226 16.72 20.65 -1.24
N GLU A 227 17.12 21.29 -2.34
CA GLU A 227 16.57 22.58 -2.75
C GLU A 227 15.19 22.44 -3.41
N LYS A 228 14.26 23.35 -3.09
CA LYS A 228 12.96 23.43 -3.75
C LYS A 228 13.13 24.05 -5.15
N ILE A 229 12.92 23.27 -6.19
CA ILE A 229 13.09 23.66 -7.61
C ILE A 229 11.80 24.26 -8.18
N ALA A 230 10.65 23.71 -7.82
CA ALA A 230 9.32 24.20 -8.17
C ALA A 230 8.35 23.92 -7.01
N GLU A 231 7.06 24.22 -7.18
CA GLU A 231 6.07 24.13 -6.09
C GLU A 231 6.04 22.75 -5.41
N SER A 232 6.18 21.67 -6.19
CA SER A 232 6.24 20.29 -5.70
C SER A 232 7.45 19.48 -6.21
N GLU A 233 8.51 20.15 -6.68
CA GLU A 233 9.73 19.53 -7.20
C GLU A 233 10.95 19.89 -6.35
N TYR A 234 11.77 18.90 -6.02
CA TYR A 234 12.89 19.01 -5.09
C TYR A 234 14.15 18.34 -5.65
N SER A 235 15.30 19.00 -5.54
CA SER A 235 16.54 18.54 -6.19
C SER A 235 17.08 17.23 -5.63
N GLY A 236 17.01 17.05 -4.30
CA GLY A 236 17.47 15.82 -3.64
C GLY A 236 16.55 14.63 -3.94
N VAL A 237 15.24 14.88 -4.06
CA VAL A 237 14.26 13.87 -4.48
C VAL A 237 14.52 13.43 -5.93
N ASN A 238 14.76 14.38 -6.84
CA ASN A 238 15.14 14.09 -8.22
C ASN A 238 16.42 13.24 -8.31
N TYR A 239 17.46 13.60 -7.54
CA TYR A 239 18.70 12.82 -7.48
C TYR A 239 18.45 11.39 -6.99
N ALA A 240 17.68 11.23 -5.90
CA ALA A 240 17.41 9.93 -5.31
C ALA A 240 16.58 9.02 -6.23
N ILE A 241 15.55 9.56 -6.89
CA ILE A 241 14.71 8.78 -7.82
C ILE A 241 15.48 8.43 -9.10
N GLU A 242 16.33 9.32 -9.61
CA GLU A 242 17.19 9.04 -10.77
C GLU A 242 18.14 7.88 -10.49
N ALA A 243 18.80 7.90 -9.33
CA ALA A 243 19.65 6.80 -8.90
C ALA A 243 18.86 5.48 -8.73
N THR A 244 17.69 5.55 -8.08
CA THR A 244 16.85 4.36 -7.80
C THR A 244 16.26 3.73 -9.06
N THR A 245 16.01 4.53 -10.08
CA THR A 245 15.37 4.09 -11.33
C THR A 245 16.35 3.87 -12.47
N GLU A 246 17.66 3.92 -12.19
CA GLU A 246 18.74 3.82 -13.19
C GLU A 246 18.57 4.85 -14.32
N GLY A 247 18.15 6.07 -13.98
CA GLY A 247 17.97 7.17 -14.91
C GLY A 247 16.66 7.16 -15.70
N LYS A 248 15.77 6.18 -15.50
CA LYS A 248 14.47 6.15 -16.20
C LYS A 248 13.54 7.30 -15.78
N ILE A 249 13.66 7.76 -14.54
CA ILE A 249 12.92 8.89 -13.99
C ILE A 249 13.94 9.87 -13.41
N SER A 250 14.06 11.05 -14.01
CA SER A 250 15.04 12.07 -13.57
C SER A 250 14.41 13.24 -12.83
N LYS A 251 13.09 13.46 -12.99
CA LYS A 251 12.37 14.57 -12.37
C LYS A 251 10.98 14.16 -11.94
N VAL A 252 10.54 14.63 -10.78
CA VAL A 252 9.18 14.43 -10.29
C VAL A 252 8.62 15.70 -9.68
N SER A 253 7.46 16.15 -10.18
CA SER A 253 6.63 17.15 -9.53
C SER A 253 5.52 16.42 -8.77
N LEU A 254 5.66 16.31 -7.44
CA LEU A 254 4.86 15.42 -6.60
C LEU A 254 3.36 15.67 -6.73
N HIS A 255 2.92 16.90 -6.91
CA HIS A 255 1.49 17.24 -6.95
C HIS A 255 1.03 17.63 -8.35
N SER A 256 1.74 17.15 -9.37
CA SER A 256 1.42 17.36 -10.78
C SER A 256 1.01 16.07 -11.47
N ALA A 257 0.01 16.17 -12.34
CA ALA A 257 -0.32 15.18 -13.36
C ALA A 257 0.21 15.58 -14.74
N LEU A 258 0.42 16.88 -15.02
CA LEU A 258 0.76 17.39 -16.35
C LEU A 258 2.26 17.58 -16.60
N LYS A 259 3.06 17.82 -15.56
CA LYS A 259 4.48 18.10 -15.70
C LYS A 259 5.27 17.15 -14.82
N ASN A 260 6.11 16.30 -15.42
CA ASN A 260 6.93 15.32 -14.71
C ASN A 260 6.13 14.54 -13.62
N PRO A 261 4.96 13.97 -13.94
CA PRO A 261 4.12 13.35 -12.93
C PRO A 261 4.84 12.17 -12.27
N PRO A 262 4.55 11.82 -11.01
CA PRO A 262 5.06 10.60 -10.40
C PRO A 262 4.69 9.38 -11.24
N SER A 263 5.62 8.42 -11.40
CA SER A 263 5.28 7.14 -12.03
C SER A 263 4.34 6.31 -11.14
N THR A 264 3.57 5.42 -11.76
CA THR A 264 2.51 4.66 -11.06
C THR A 264 2.95 3.21 -10.80
N GLY A 265 2.85 2.74 -9.56
CA GLY A 265 3.05 1.33 -9.20
C GLY A 265 1.85 0.43 -9.56
N LEU A 266 1.97 -0.88 -9.38
CA LEU A 266 0.97 -1.88 -9.82
C LEU A 266 -0.36 -1.87 -9.05
N TYR A 267 -0.35 -1.34 -7.83
CA TYR A 267 -1.45 -1.50 -6.89
C TYR A 267 -2.00 -0.13 -6.48
N SER A 268 -2.09 0.82 -7.41
CA SER A 268 -2.79 2.09 -7.14
C SER A 268 -4.20 1.82 -6.58
N GLU A 269 -4.89 2.78 -6.00
CA GLU A 269 -6.33 2.60 -5.68
C GLU A 269 -7.19 3.36 -6.69
N LEU A 270 -6.64 4.47 -7.17
CA LEU A 270 -7.25 5.44 -8.06
C LEU A 270 -6.31 5.71 -9.25
N ILE A 271 -6.89 6.16 -10.34
CA ILE A 271 -6.19 6.85 -11.42
C ILE A 271 -6.83 8.22 -11.61
N ILE A 272 -5.99 9.25 -11.60
CA ILE A 272 -6.32 10.61 -12.00
C ILE A 272 -5.91 10.74 -13.47
N PHE A 273 -6.83 11.17 -14.33
CA PHE A 273 -6.58 11.40 -15.74
C PHE A 273 -6.97 12.83 -16.14
N TYR A 274 -6.25 13.40 -17.10
CA TYR A 274 -6.54 14.69 -17.70
C TYR A 274 -7.37 14.52 -18.97
N ASP A 275 -8.43 15.32 -19.11
CA ASP A 275 -9.25 15.41 -20.30
C ASP A 275 -9.04 16.77 -20.99
N PRO A 276 -8.33 16.81 -22.13
CA PRO A 276 -8.09 18.05 -22.87
C PRO A 276 -9.38 18.75 -23.33
N ASN A 277 -10.47 18.02 -23.60
CA ASN A 277 -11.72 18.61 -24.08
C ASN A 277 -12.47 19.38 -22.98
N LYS A 278 -12.23 18.98 -21.73
CA LYS A 278 -12.79 19.61 -20.53
C LYS A 278 -11.80 20.56 -19.86
N ASN A 279 -10.52 20.51 -20.26
CA ASN A 279 -9.42 21.18 -19.60
C ASN A 279 -9.46 20.93 -18.08
N GLY A 280 -9.66 19.67 -17.70
CA GLY A 280 -9.88 19.26 -16.31
C GLY A 280 -9.53 17.80 -16.09
N PHE A 281 -9.65 17.37 -14.84
CA PHE A 281 -9.30 16.03 -14.40
C PHE A 281 -10.52 15.18 -14.07
N GLY A 282 -10.42 13.90 -14.37
CA GLY A 282 -11.32 12.89 -13.82
C GLY A 282 -10.59 11.91 -12.91
N ILE A 283 -11.32 11.29 -11.99
CA ILE A 283 -10.78 10.33 -11.01
C ILE A 283 -11.58 9.03 -11.09
N VAL A 284 -10.91 7.91 -11.33
CA VAL A 284 -11.54 6.59 -11.39
C VAL A 284 -10.91 5.65 -10.36
N ASP A 285 -11.74 4.93 -9.62
CA ASP A 285 -11.29 3.87 -8.72
C ASP A 285 -11.14 2.51 -9.40
N ARG A 286 -10.28 1.66 -8.82
CA ARG A 286 -9.99 0.29 -9.32
C ARG A 286 -11.23 -0.56 -9.55
N ASP A 287 -12.22 -0.42 -8.67
CA ASP A 287 -13.37 -1.30 -8.61
C ASP A 287 -14.44 -0.89 -9.65
N PHE A 288 -14.30 0.28 -10.27
CA PHE A 288 -15.19 0.76 -11.33
C PHE A 288 -15.08 -0.09 -12.60
N LYS A 289 -16.19 -0.75 -12.97
CA LYS A 289 -16.27 -1.63 -14.16
C LYS A 289 -16.71 -0.93 -15.45
N GLY A 290 -17.04 0.36 -15.36
CA GLY A 290 -17.46 1.17 -16.51
C GLY A 290 -16.31 1.78 -17.28
N LYS A 291 -16.65 2.55 -18.32
CA LYS A 291 -15.71 3.42 -19.03
C LYS A 291 -15.71 4.81 -18.40
N THR A 292 -14.52 5.40 -18.31
CA THR A 292 -14.33 6.82 -17.99
C THR A 292 -14.85 7.70 -19.13
N PRO A 293 -15.00 9.02 -18.91
CA PRO A 293 -15.20 10.00 -19.98
C PRO A 293 -14.20 9.93 -21.14
N LEU A 294 -12.98 9.41 -20.92
CA LEU A 294 -12.00 9.16 -21.97
C LEU A 294 -12.33 7.92 -22.83
N GLY A 295 -13.39 7.17 -22.51
CA GLY A 295 -13.80 5.96 -23.20
C GLY A 295 -13.02 4.69 -22.83
N LEU A 296 -12.10 4.80 -21.86
CA LEU A 296 -11.26 3.71 -21.35
C LEU A 296 -11.74 3.25 -19.97
N THR A 297 -11.63 1.95 -19.72
CA THR A 297 -11.81 1.34 -18.39
C THR A 297 -10.58 1.59 -17.50
N PHE A 298 -10.71 1.35 -16.19
CA PHE A 298 -9.58 1.45 -15.26
C PHE A 298 -8.39 0.59 -15.72
N GLU A 299 -8.63 -0.68 -16.05
CA GLU A 299 -7.60 -1.64 -16.44
C GLU A 299 -6.89 -1.24 -17.75
N GLU A 300 -7.62 -0.68 -18.72
CA GLU A 300 -7.03 -0.16 -19.96
C GLU A 300 -6.08 1.01 -19.69
N ILE A 301 -6.44 1.92 -18.79
CA ILE A 301 -5.57 3.05 -18.41
C ILE A 301 -4.37 2.55 -17.61
N GLU A 302 -4.58 1.66 -16.64
CA GLU A 302 -3.51 1.09 -15.81
C GLU A 302 -2.40 0.47 -16.67
N LYS A 303 -2.76 -0.33 -17.68
CA LYS A 303 -1.81 -0.96 -18.62
C LYS A 303 -0.91 0.03 -19.34
N ILE A 304 -1.35 1.29 -19.50
CA ILE A 304 -0.58 2.34 -20.18
C ILE A 304 0.40 3.02 -19.21
N ILE A 305 0.01 3.20 -17.94
CA ILE A 305 0.71 4.14 -17.03
C ILE A 305 1.65 3.46 -16.04
N VAL A 306 1.50 2.16 -15.79
CA VAL A 306 2.30 1.46 -14.77
C VAL A 306 3.79 1.48 -15.12
N GLY A 307 4.61 1.85 -14.14
CA GLY A 307 6.07 1.90 -14.24
C GLY A 307 6.63 3.03 -15.11
N GLN A 308 5.79 3.94 -15.62
CA GLN A 308 6.19 5.03 -16.52
C GLN A 308 5.67 6.38 -16.03
N GLN A 309 6.31 7.47 -16.47
CA GLN A 309 5.75 8.81 -16.36
C GLN A 309 4.90 9.09 -17.60
N VAL A 310 3.58 9.23 -17.43
CA VAL A 310 2.66 9.52 -18.52
C VAL A 310 1.98 10.84 -18.21
N GLU A 311 2.32 11.89 -18.95
CA GLU A 311 1.70 13.20 -18.78
C GLU A 311 0.18 13.11 -18.94
N GLY A 312 -0.54 13.72 -17.99
CA GLY A 312 -1.98 13.66 -17.89
C GLY A 312 -2.52 12.44 -17.14
N PHE A 313 -1.68 11.49 -16.69
CA PHE A 313 -2.16 10.34 -15.93
C PHE A 313 -1.27 10.04 -14.72
N VAL A 314 -1.90 9.80 -13.56
CA VAL A 314 -1.18 9.42 -12.36
C VAL A 314 -2.02 8.53 -11.45
N GLY A 315 -1.42 7.47 -10.94
CA GLY A 315 -2.01 6.65 -9.90
C GLY A 315 -1.98 7.34 -8.54
N ALA A 316 -3.02 7.15 -7.75
CA ALA A 316 -3.16 7.72 -6.41
C ALA A 316 -3.85 6.73 -5.47
N SER A 317 -3.76 7.01 -4.17
CA SER A 317 -4.57 6.38 -3.13
C SER A 317 -5.75 7.27 -2.75
N TYR A 318 -6.76 6.69 -2.11
CA TYR A 318 -7.88 7.44 -1.53
C TYR A 318 -7.39 8.47 -0.49
N ALA A 319 -6.36 8.12 0.30
CA ALA A 319 -5.78 9.02 1.28
C ALA A 319 -5.24 10.33 0.66
N TYR A 320 -4.73 10.29 -0.58
CA TYR A 320 -4.26 11.52 -1.25
C TYR A 320 -5.40 12.51 -1.55
N LEU A 321 -6.64 12.05 -1.72
CA LEU A 321 -7.80 12.91 -1.99
C LEU A 321 -8.11 13.89 -0.85
N LYS A 322 -7.73 13.55 0.39
CA LYS A 322 -7.88 14.40 1.58
C LYS A 322 -6.75 15.43 1.75
N SER A 323 -5.69 15.35 0.95
CA SER A 323 -4.51 16.20 1.08
C SER A 323 -4.78 17.65 0.68
N GLU A 324 -4.27 18.61 1.45
CA GLU A 324 -4.23 20.03 1.05
C GLU A 324 -3.34 20.26 -0.19
N LYS A 325 -2.47 19.29 -0.51
CA LYS A 325 -1.63 19.29 -1.72
C LYS A 325 -2.22 18.45 -2.86
N PHE A 326 -3.47 18.01 -2.78
CA PHE A 326 -4.11 17.28 -3.87
C PHE A 326 -4.12 18.11 -5.16
N LEU A 327 -3.44 17.64 -6.21
CA LEU A 327 -3.24 18.31 -7.52
C LEU A 327 -2.90 19.81 -7.40
N LYS A 328 -2.13 20.19 -6.38
CA LYS A 328 -1.90 21.61 -6.07
C LYS A 328 -1.23 22.37 -7.23
N ASP A 329 -0.40 21.69 -8.00
CA ASP A 329 0.29 22.29 -9.15
C ASP A 329 -0.69 22.60 -10.31
N GLU A 330 -1.88 21.99 -10.31
CA GLU A 330 -2.92 22.22 -11.31
C GLU A 330 -4.24 22.76 -10.75
N GLY A 331 -4.24 23.37 -9.56
CA GLY A 331 -5.41 24.04 -8.98
C GLY A 331 -6.35 23.12 -8.18
N GLY A 332 -5.92 21.91 -7.86
CA GLY A 332 -6.60 21.00 -6.94
C GLY A 332 -8.02 20.62 -7.37
N TRP A 333 -8.92 20.55 -6.40
CA TRP A 333 -10.30 20.11 -6.62
C TRP A 333 -11.08 20.97 -7.59
N ASP A 334 -10.73 22.25 -7.79
CA ASP A 334 -11.40 23.14 -8.74
C ASP A 334 -11.27 22.69 -10.20
N ARG A 335 -10.27 21.85 -10.48
CA ARG A 335 -10.02 21.32 -11.83
C ARG A 335 -10.55 19.93 -12.05
N VAL A 336 -11.18 19.32 -11.04
CA VAL A 336 -11.85 18.02 -11.18
C VAL A 336 -13.28 18.23 -11.70
N TYR A 337 -13.61 17.55 -12.80
CA TYR A 337 -14.94 17.61 -13.43
C TYR A 337 -15.72 16.29 -13.32
N TRP A 338 -15.04 15.16 -13.13
CA TRP A 338 -15.69 13.86 -13.08
C TRP A 338 -15.04 12.94 -12.05
N VAL A 339 -15.84 12.13 -11.36
CA VAL A 339 -15.36 11.08 -10.46
C VAL A 339 -16.23 9.83 -10.62
N SER A 340 -15.65 8.64 -10.44
CA SER A 340 -16.45 7.41 -10.38
C SER A 340 -17.35 7.38 -9.14
N PRO A 341 -18.44 6.57 -9.12
CA PRO A 341 -19.41 6.58 -8.03
C PRO A 341 -18.81 6.31 -6.64
N ASN A 342 -17.87 5.36 -6.51
CA ASN A 342 -17.24 5.07 -5.23
C ASN A 342 -16.38 6.24 -4.73
N VAL A 343 -15.67 6.90 -5.65
CA VAL A 343 -14.92 8.12 -5.34
C VAL A 343 -15.87 9.22 -4.89
N TYR A 344 -17.01 9.41 -5.58
CA TYR A 344 -18.03 10.38 -5.19
C TYR A 344 -18.55 10.13 -3.77
N GLU A 345 -18.89 8.88 -3.42
CA GLU A 345 -19.34 8.55 -2.07
C GLU A 345 -18.26 8.82 -1.01
N TYR A 346 -16.99 8.53 -1.31
CA TYR A 346 -15.88 8.77 -0.39
C TYR A 346 -15.68 10.26 -0.10
N ILE A 347 -15.64 11.10 -1.14
CA ILE A 347 -15.32 12.53 -1.02
C ILE A 347 -16.43 13.36 -0.37
N LYS A 348 -17.68 12.88 -0.38
CA LYS A 348 -18.81 13.55 0.28
C LYS A 348 -18.58 13.86 1.76
N SER A 349 -17.76 13.04 2.42
CA SER A 349 -17.52 13.17 3.86
C SER A 349 -16.63 14.37 4.24
N PHE A 350 -15.87 14.93 3.29
CA PHE A 350 -14.90 15.99 3.58
C PHE A 350 -14.84 17.13 2.55
N LEU A 351 -15.42 16.96 1.36
CA LEU A 351 -15.34 17.96 0.30
C LEU A 351 -16.48 19.00 0.39
N ASP A 352 -16.19 20.24 -0.02
CA ASP A 352 -17.16 21.32 0.00
C ASP A 352 -18.37 21.05 -0.92
N ARG A 353 -19.53 21.52 -0.46
CA ARG A 353 -20.82 21.31 -1.13
C ARG A 353 -20.84 21.83 -2.57
N GLU A 354 -20.24 22.97 -2.82
CA GLU A 354 -20.21 23.58 -4.17
C GLU A 354 -19.48 22.67 -5.18
N ILE A 355 -18.35 22.08 -4.76
CA ILE A 355 -17.59 21.15 -5.60
C ILE A 355 -18.38 19.86 -5.80
N LEU A 356 -19.01 19.33 -4.75
CA LEU A 356 -19.85 18.12 -4.84
C LEU A 356 -21.06 18.29 -5.76
N GLU A 357 -21.66 19.49 -5.78
CA GLU A 357 -22.78 19.80 -6.68
C GLU A 357 -22.33 19.86 -8.14
N ARG A 358 -21.12 20.38 -8.42
CA ARG A 358 -20.51 20.37 -9.76
C ARG A 358 -20.25 18.94 -10.26
N LEU A 359 -19.74 18.06 -9.40
CA LEU A 359 -19.40 16.68 -9.75
C LEU A 359 -20.61 15.76 -9.91
N LYS A 360 -21.78 16.13 -9.38
CA LYS A 360 -23.02 15.33 -9.49
C LYS A 360 -23.65 15.36 -10.89
N GLY A 361 -23.22 16.31 -11.73
CA GLY A 361 -23.90 16.69 -12.97
C GLY A 361 -23.62 15.84 -14.21
N ASP A 362 -22.62 14.94 -14.17
CA ASP A 362 -22.12 14.19 -15.33
C ASP A 362 -22.23 12.66 -15.18
#